data_AF-A0A7C5N2A1-F1
#
_entry.id   AF-A0A7C5N2A1-F1
#
_cell.length_a   1.000
_cell.length_b   1.000
_cell.length_c   1.000
_cell.angle_alpha   90.00
_cell.angle_beta   90.00
_cell.angle_gamma   90.00
#
_symmetry.space_group_name_H-M   'P 1'
#
loop_
_entity.id
_entity.type
_entity.pdbx_description
1 polymer ?
#
loop_
_entity_poly.entity_id
_entity_poly.type
_entity_poly.pdbx_seq_one_letter_code
_entity_poly.pdbx_strand_id
1 'polypeptide(L)'
;MRDGRLLPFGLLKILWYSRPGAIKSIRVMIMGVLEAFRGRSFDAVMYAHQYQEAQRKGYLNAEMSQILETNTMMNRAAEQMGGKRCKTHRMYEKSIAQKPSNNGRYWRPHQ
;
A
#
# COMPACT_ATOMS: atom_id res chain seq x y z
N MET A 1 -1.10 -20.31 8.09
CA MET A 1 -0.36 -21.59 8.15
C MET A 1 0.18 -21.69 9.57
N ARG A 2 -0.27 -22.66 10.35
CA ARG A 2 -0.10 -22.65 11.82
C ARG A 2 1.19 -23.32 12.33
N ASP A 3 1.92 -24.06 11.47
CA ASP A 3 3.07 -24.88 11.91
C ASP A 3 4.37 -24.75 11.08
N GLY A 4 4.50 -23.79 10.16
CA GLY A 4 5.77 -23.50 9.46
C GLY A 4 6.37 -24.63 8.59
N ARG A 5 5.76 -25.82 8.55
CA ARG A 5 6.26 -26.98 7.81
C ARG A 5 5.89 -26.88 6.33
N LEU A 6 6.92 -26.74 5.49
CA LEU A 6 6.81 -26.59 4.04
C LEU A 6 6.62 -27.93 3.29
N LEU A 7 6.85 -29.08 3.94
CA LEU A 7 6.87 -30.40 3.29
C LEU A 7 5.81 -31.36 3.87
N PRO A 8 5.21 -32.25 3.06
CA PRO A 8 5.27 -32.35 1.59
C PRO A 8 4.14 -31.55 0.88
N PHE A 9 3.01 -31.31 1.57
CA PHE A 9 1.83 -30.68 0.98
C PHE A 9 1.94 -29.14 0.86
N GLY A 10 2.82 -28.51 1.65
CA GLY A 10 3.05 -27.06 1.61
C GLY A 10 3.66 -26.60 0.28
N LEU A 11 4.69 -27.31 -0.19
CA LEU A 11 5.38 -27.00 -1.44
C LEU A 11 4.47 -27.20 -2.66
N LEU A 12 3.68 -28.28 -2.68
CA LEU A 12 2.69 -28.52 -3.74
C LEU A 12 1.65 -27.39 -3.78
N LYS A 13 1.20 -26.92 -2.62
CA LYS A 13 0.27 -25.79 -2.50
C LYS A 13 0.89 -24.49 -3.03
N ILE A 14 2.17 -24.22 -2.72
CA ILE A 14 2.90 -23.06 -3.25
C ILE A 14 3.01 -23.14 -4.78
N LEU A 15 3.46 -24.28 -5.32
CA LEU A 15 3.53 -24.49 -6.77
C LEU A 15 2.17 -24.30 -7.46
N TRP A 16 1.07 -24.71 -6.81
CA TRP A 16 -0.28 -24.53 -7.33
C TRP A 16 -0.71 -23.06 -7.33
N TYR A 17 -0.40 -22.29 -6.29
CA TYR A 17 -0.66 -20.84 -6.23
C TYR A 17 0.32 -19.99 -7.06
N SER A 18 1.52 -20.50 -7.35
CA SER A 18 2.49 -19.86 -8.24
C SER A 18 2.12 -20.02 -9.72
N ARG A 19 1.07 -20.80 -10.05
CA ARG A 19 0.60 -20.91 -11.42
C ARG A 19 0.04 -19.58 -11.92
N PRO A 20 0.29 -19.20 -13.18
CA PRO A 20 -0.35 -18.05 -13.80
C PRO A 20 -1.87 -18.14 -13.65
N GLY A 21 -2.49 -17.11 -13.06
CA GLY A 21 -3.94 -17.04 -12.86
C GLY A 21 -4.49 -17.67 -11.58
N ALA A 22 -3.67 -18.31 -10.73
CA ALA A 22 -4.12 -18.80 -9.42
C ALA A 22 -4.40 -17.65 -8.44
N ILE A 23 -3.69 -16.54 -8.59
CA ILE A 23 -3.92 -15.30 -7.84
C ILE A 23 -4.64 -14.31 -8.75
N LYS A 24 -5.90 -14.01 -8.43
CA LYS A 24 -6.76 -13.10 -9.21
C LYS A 24 -6.84 -11.70 -8.61
N SER A 25 -6.26 -11.51 -7.42
CA SER A 25 -6.28 -10.25 -6.68
C SER A 25 -4.86 -9.78 -6.41
N ILE A 26 -4.56 -8.52 -6.75
CA ILE A 26 -3.28 -7.88 -6.45
C ILE A 26 -3.44 -6.87 -5.34
N ARG A 27 -2.38 -6.69 -4.54
CA ARG A 27 -2.28 -5.59 -3.59
C ARG A 27 -1.27 -4.59 -4.10
N VAL A 28 -1.72 -3.35 -4.28
CA VAL A 28 -0.87 -2.23 -4.63
C VAL A 28 -0.21 -1.73 -3.36
N MET A 29 1.06 -2.11 -3.15
CA MET A 29 1.79 -1.83 -1.91
C MET A 29 2.13 -0.35 -1.77
N ILE A 30 2.72 0.24 -2.81
CA ILE A 30 3.13 1.64 -2.83
C ILE A 30 2.81 2.19 -4.21
N MET A 31 2.20 3.37 -4.22
CA MET A 31 1.96 4.18 -5.40
C MET A 31 2.31 5.61 -5.03
N GLY A 32 3.18 6.23 -5.81
CA GLY A 32 3.55 7.60 -5.59
C GLY A 32 4.36 8.14 -6.74
N VAL A 33 4.08 9.37 -7.11
CA VAL A 33 4.92 10.17 -7.98
C VAL A 33 5.64 11.20 -7.11
N LEU A 34 6.91 11.46 -7.45
CA LEU A 34 7.74 12.46 -6.79
C LEU A 34 7.04 13.82 -6.84
N GLU A 35 7.13 14.61 -5.78
CA GLU A 35 6.37 15.85 -5.63
C GLU A 35 6.58 16.84 -6.79
N ALA A 36 7.80 16.93 -7.30
CA ALA A 36 8.15 17.77 -8.46
C ALA A 36 7.42 17.39 -9.77
N PHE A 37 6.82 16.21 -9.84
CA PHE A 37 6.12 15.70 -11.02
C PHE A 37 4.61 15.54 -10.81
N ARG A 38 4.11 15.84 -9.60
CA ARG A 38 2.67 15.76 -9.28
C ARG A 38 1.88 16.79 -10.08
N GLY A 39 0.68 16.41 -10.51
CA GLY A 39 -0.22 17.30 -11.25
C GLY A 39 0.11 17.41 -12.74
N ARG A 40 1.05 16.59 -13.22
CA ARG A 40 1.26 16.35 -14.65
C ARG A 40 0.45 15.12 -15.05
N SER A 41 0.04 15.04 -16.32
CA SER A 41 -0.67 13.88 -16.88
C SER A 41 0.07 12.54 -16.72
N PHE A 42 1.36 12.60 -16.35
CA PHE A 42 2.21 11.46 -16.04
C PHE A 42 1.61 10.55 -14.96
N ASP A 43 1.03 11.14 -13.90
CA ASP A 43 0.45 10.39 -12.78
C ASP A 43 -0.68 9.48 -13.27
N ALA A 44 -1.57 10.04 -14.08
CA ALA A 44 -2.71 9.32 -14.67
C ALA A 44 -2.27 8.24 -15.67
N VAL A 45 -1.24 8.52 -16.49
CA VAL A 45 -0.68 7.53 -17.43
C VAL A 45 -0.05 6.37 -16.67
N MET A 46 0.66 6.63 -15.58
CA MET A 46 1.24 5.58 -14.74
C MET A 46 0.16 4.66 -14.15
N TYR A 47 -0.95 5.24 -13.67
CA TYR A 47 -2.09 4.49 -13.17
C TYR A 47 -2.77 3.67 -14.27
N ALA A 48 -3.03 4.27 -15.44
CA ALA A 48 -3.65 3.59 -16.56
C ALA A 48 -2.79 2.43 -17.08
N HIS A 49 -1.48 2.64 -17.20
CA HIS A 49 -0.54 1.59 -17.63
C HIS A 49 -0.50 0.43 -16.63
N GLN A 50 -0.48 0.72 -15.32
CA GLN A 50 -0.55 -0.34 -14.31
C GLN A 50 -1.87 -1.11 -14.34
N TYR A 51 -2.99 -0.42 -14.57
CA TYR A 51 -4.29 -1.06 -14.74
C TYR A 51 -4.32 -1.96 -15.99
N GLN A 52 -3.80 -1.49 -17.13
CA GLN A 52 -3.71 -2.26 -18.36
C GLN A 52 -2.81 -3.49 -18.21
N GLU A 53 -1.65 -3.34 -17.58
CA GLU A 53 -0.77 -4.48 -17.30
C GLU A 53 -1.39 -5.46 -16.30
N ALA A 54 -2.16 -4.98 -15.33
CA ALA A 54 -2.88 -5.85 -14.40
C ALA A 54 -3.96 -6.67 -15.13
N GLN A 55 -4.74 -6.03 -16.01
CA GLN A 55 -5.72 -6.69 -16.88
C GLN A 55 -5.06 -7.72 -17.81
N ARG A 56 -3.95 -7.37 -18.46
CA ARG A 56 -3.20 -8.27 -19.35
C ARG A 56 -2.70 -9.53 -18.64
N LYS A 57 -2.36 -9.42 -17.35
CA LYS A 57 -1.95 -10.55 -16.51
C LYS A 57 -3.13 -11.34 -15.92
N GLY A 58 -4.37 -10.94 -16.19
CA GLY A 58 -5.59 -11.63 -15.74
C GLY A 58 -5.95 -11.36 -14.28
N TYR A 59 -5.47 -10.26 -13.69
CA TYR A 59 -5.90 -9.86 -12.35
C TYR A 59 -7.28 -9.18 -12.43
N LEU A 60 -8.24 -9.72 -11.68
CA LEU A 60 -9.62 -9.25 -11.66
C LEU A 60 -9.87 -8.16 -10.62
N ASN A 61 -9.10 -8.18 -9.52
CA ASN A 61 -9.28 -7.26 -8.41
C ASN A 61 -7.94 -6.64 -8.00
N ALA A 62 -7.98 -5.35 -7.66
CA ALA A 62 -6.85 -4.66 -7.06
C ALA A 62 -7.29 -4.05 -5.71
N GLU A 63 -6.60 -4.44 -4.66
CA GLU A 63 -6.71 -3.79 -3.35
C GLU A 63 -5.66 -2.70 -3.25
N MET A 64 -6.09 -1.46 -3.03
CA MET A 64 -5.19 -0.39 -2.65
C MET A 64 -4.84 -0.53 -1.17
N SER A 65 -3.54 -0.40 -0.86
CA SER A 65 -3.08 -0.35 0.52
C SER A 65 -3.68 0.86 1.25
N GLN A 66 -3.49 0.94 2.57
CA GLN A 66 -4.03 2.04 3.35
C GLN A 66 -3.56 3.39 2.80
N ILE A 67 -4.49 4.16 2.23
CA ILE A 67 -4.25 5.53 1.79
C ILE A 67 -4.57 6.44 2.98
N LEU A 68 -3.65 7.33 3.31
CA LEU A 68 -3.86 8.32 4.36
C LEU A 68 -5.01 9.26 3.96
N GLU A 69 -5.93 9.57 4.88
CA GLU A 69 -7.08 10.44 4.60
C GLU A 69 -6.66 11.82 4.06
N THR A 70 -5.53 12.34 4.53
CA THR A 70 -4.96 13.62 4.11
C THR A 70 -4.34 13.58 2.71
N ASN A 71 -4.12 12.40 2.13
CA ASN A 71 -3.61 12.25 0.77
C ASN A 71 -4.77 12.35 -0.24
N THR A 72 -5.26 13.57 -0.42
CA THR A 72 -6.37 13.90 -1.33
C THR A 72 -6.10 13.46 -2.77
N MET A 73 -4.85 13.53 -3.22
CA MET A 73 -4.44 13.10 -4.56
C MET A 73 -4.62 11.60 -4.77
N MET A 74 -4.10 10.78 -3.85
CA MET A 74 -4.26 9.33 -3.93
C MET A 74 -5.72 8.89 -3.74
N ASN A 75 -6.48 9.58 -2.87
CA ASN A 75 -7.90 9.30 -2.70
C ASN A 75 -8.70 9.59 -3.98
N ARG A 76 -8.42 10.71 -4.67
CA ARG A 76 -9.05 11.03 -5.96
C ARG A 76 -8.64 10.04 -7.06
N ALA A 77 -7.37 9.66 -7.13
CA ALA A 77 -6.91 8.65 -8.09
C ALA A 77 -7.59 7.30 -7.85
N ALA A 78 -7.74 6.89 -6.58
CA ALA A 78 -8.44 5.66 -6.20
C ALA A 78 -9.90 5.66 -6.65
N GLU A 79 -10.61 6.79 -6.45
CA GLU A 79 -12.00 6.97 -6.90
C GLU A 79 -12.12 6.96 -8.42
N GLN A 80 -11.21 7.63 -9.14
CA GLN A 80 -11.19 7.64 -10.60
C GLN A 80 -10.95 6.24 -11.20
N MET A 81 -10.18 5.39 -10.51
CA MET A 81 -9.98 3.99 -10.90
C MET A 81 -11.16 3.07 -10.52
N GLY A 82 -12.27 3.61 -10.00
CA GLY A 82 -13.44 2.83 -9.57
C GLY A 82 -13.28 2.14 -8.21
N GLY A 83 -12.25 2.52 -7.44
CA GLY A 83 -12.02 2.01 -6.10
C GLY A 83 -13.12 2.45 -5.13
N LYS A 84 -13.68 1.50 -4.38
CA LYS A 84 -14.61 1.78 -3.29
C LYS A 84 -13.85 1.81 -1.97
N ARG A 85 -14.09 2.84 -1.14
CA ARG A 85 -13.53 2.89 0.22
C ARG A 85 -14.20 1.82 1.08
N CYS A 86 -13.45 0.75 1.40
CA CYS A 86 -13.97 -0.35 2.22
C CYS A 86 -13.89 -0.09 3.73
N LYS A 87 -12.79 0.50 4.22
CA LYS A 87 -12.54 0.64 5.66
C LYS A 87 -11.71 1.88 5.96
N THR A 88 -12.09 2.59 7.02
CA THR A 88 -11.38 3.74 7.55
C THR A 88 -10.68 3.35 8.85
N HIS A 89 -9.35 3.45 8.89
CA HIS A 89 -8.53 3.17 10.07
C HIS A 89 -8.02 4.49 10.64
N ARG A 90 -8.26 4.73 11.93
CA ARG A 90 -7.73 5.90 12.65
C ARG A 90 -6.59 5.46 13.55
N MET A 91 -5.46 6.13 13.43
CA MET A 91 -4.32 5.92 14.32
C MET A 91 -4.52 6.78 15.56
N TYR A 92 -4.52 6.16 16.74
CA TYR A 92 -4.55 6.84 18.02
C TYR A 92 -3.18 6.66 18.66
N GLU A 93 -2.53 7.77 18.99
CA GLU A 93 -1.29 7.76 19.75
C GLU A 93 -1.61 7.98 21.23
N LYS A 94 -1.04 7.13 22.10
CA LYS A 94 -1.05 7.35 23.54
C LYS A 94 0.40 7.45 24.00
N SER A 95 0.80 8.60 24.53
CA SER A 95 2.12 8.76 25.12
C SER A 95 2.23 7.88 26.36
N ILE A 96 3.07 6.85 26.31
CA ILE A 96 3.22 5.85 27.38
C ILE A 96 4.26 6.30 28.43
N ALA A 97 5.06 7.32 28.11
CA ALA A 97 6.05 7.89 29.01
C ALA A 97 5.72 9.37 29.30
N GLN A 98 5.54 9.68 30.57
CA GLN A 98 5.68 11.06 31.04
C GLN A 98 7.14 11.43 30.82
N LYS A 99 7.38 12.46 30.00
CA LYS A 99 8.73 12.98 29.75
C LYS A 99 9.34 13.24 31.14
N PRO A 100 10.45 12.59 31.54
CA PRO A 100 11.09 12.97 32.79
C PRO A 100 11.39 14.46 32.69
N SER A 101 11.04 15.22 33.72
CA SER A 101 11.39 16.63 33.87
C SER A 101 12.92 16.72 33.76
N ASN A 102 13.42 16.96 32.55
CA ASN A 102 14.84 17.00 32.27
C ASN A 102 15.23 18.47 32.18
N ASN A 103 15.79 18.99 33.28
CA ASN A 103 16.68 20.15 33.29
C ASN A 103 18.01 19.79 32.58
N GLY A 104 17.90 19.27 31.36
CA GLY A 104 19.00 18.78 30.54
C GLY A 104 18.95 19.46 29.19
N ARG A 105 19.90 20.36 28.96
CA ARG A 105 20.16 21.04 27.69
C ARG A 105 20.41 19.99 26.60
N TYR A 106 19.46 19.83 25.68
CA TYR A 106 19.73 19.15 24.42
C TYR A 106 19.92 20.16 23.30
N TRP A 107 20.97 19.94 22.52
CA TRP A 107 21.32 20.69 21.33
C TRP A 107 20.28 20.44 20.22
N ARG A 108 19.72 21.52 19.66
CA ARG A 108 19.01 21.46 18.37
C ARG A 108 20.05 21.45 17.24
N PRO A 109 19.98 20.57 16.24
CA PRO A 109 20.65 20.84 14.98
C PRO A 109 19.98 22.09 14.37
N HIS A 110 20.81 23.05 13.95
CA HIS A 110 20.33 24.17 13.16
C HIS A 110 19.91 23.67 11.77
N GLN A 111 18.64 23.96 11.46
CA GLN A 111 18.01 24.12 10.15
C GLN A 111 17.98 22.91 9.20
#